data_AF-A0A2N5JL61-F1
#
_entry.id   AF-A0A2N5JL61-F1
#
_cell.length_a   1.000
_cell.length_b   1.000
_cell.length_c   1.000
_cell.angle_alpha   90.00
_cell.angle_beta   90.00
_cell.angle_gamma   90.00
#
_symmetry.space_group_name_H-M   'P 1'
#
loop_
_entity.id
_entity.type
_entity.pdbx_description
1 polymer ?
#
loop_
_entity_poly.entity_id
_entity_poly.type
_entity_poly.pdbx_seq_one_letter_code
_entity_poly.pdbx_strand_id
1 'polypeptide(L)'
;EEKAQLEAALTPAGHRFVGAYLAGLFNEAGWTTEQMGGIGYLFFLRQLVQQVDNDWDGVHTRLVQLREQIVRRPNVIVNITADSATWQQARPPLEQFLAALPASLGEVQVWQPTYAQPFVGLSMPSQVNYVGKAANLYQLGYTLHGSVLVVLKYLNTTWMWEQVRVKGGATAALPVSTAIQG
;
A
#
# COMPACT_ATOMS: atom_id res chain seq x y z
N GLU A 1 0.94 -19.37 0.19
CA GLU A 1 1.32 -18.94 -1.17
C GLU A 1 1.83 -17.49 -1.20
N GLU A 2 1.05 -16.54 -0.69
CA GLU A 2 1.36 -15.09 -0.69
C GLU A 2 2.74 -14.72 -0.12
N LYS A 3 3.15 -15.30 1.01
CA LYS A 3 4.51 -15.12 1.57
C LYS A 3 5.61 -15.39 0.53
N ALA A 4 5.50 -16.51 -0.18
CA ALA A 4 6.49 -16.92 -1.17
C ALA A 4 6.49 -15.99 -2.38
N GLN A 5 5.32 -15.49 -2.80
CA GLN A 5 5.22 -14.51 -3.87
C GLN A 5 5.89 -13.18 -3.50
N LEU A 6 5.70 -12.68 -2.27
CA LEU A 6 6.38 -11.47 -1.81
C LEU A 6 7.89 -11.66 -1.67
N GLU A 7 8.35 -12.79 -1.13
CA GLU A 7 9.78 -13.11 -1.04
C GLU A 7 10.43 -13.18 -2.42
N ALA A 8 9.77 -13.83 -3.39
CA ALA A 8 10.23 -13.89 -4.77
C ALA A 8 10.23 -12.51 -5.45
N ALA A 9 9.35 -11.58 -5.03
CA ALA A 9 9.26 -10.23 -5.57
C ALA A 9 10.33 -9.27 -5.00
N LEU A 10 10.95 -9.56 -3.86
CA LEU A 10 11.97 -8.69 -3.25
C LEU A 10 13.14 -8.42 -4.20
N THR A 11 13.64 -9.45 -4.87
CA THR A 11 14.79 -9.33 -5.77
C THR A 11 14.46 -8.63 -7.09
N PRO A 12 13.41 -8.96 -7.86
CA PRO A 12 13.12 -8.27 -9.11
C PRO A 12 12.45 -6.89 -8.91
N ALA A 13 11.79 -6.66 -7.78
CA ALA A 13 10.95 -5.48 -7.56
C ALA A 13 11.23 -4.75 -6.24
N GLY A 14 12.45 -4.85 -5.70
CA GLY A 14 12.84 -4.26 -4.40
C GLY A 14 12.57 -2.75 -4.29
N HIS A 15 12.64 -2.00 -5.39
CA HIS A 15 12.31 -0.57 -5.42
C HIS A 15 10.87 -0.29 -4.97
N ARG A 16 9.91 -1.18 -5.23
CA ARG A 16 8.52 -1.03 -4.78
C ARG A 16 8.42 -1.10 -3.26
N PHE A 17 9.15 -2.02 -2.64
CA PHE A 17 9.19 -2.18 -1.19
C PHE A 17 9.86 -0.98 -0.51
N VAL A 18 10.96 -0.47 -1.09
CA VAL A 18 11.60 0.77 -0.62
C VAL A 18 10.63 1.95 -0.73
N GLY A 19 9.92 2.07 -1.85
CA GLY A 19 8.91 3.13 -2.05
C GLY A 19 7.77 3.05 -1.03
N ALA A 20 7.21 1.86 -0.78
CA ALA A 20 6.16 1.64 0.21
C ALA A 20 6.65 1.98 1.62
N TYR A 21 7.86 1.52 2.00
CA TYR A 21 8.46 1.84 3.29
C TYR A 21 8.60 3.35 3.50
N LEU A 22 9.15 4.05 2.50
CA LEU A 22 9.33 5.51 2.56
C LEU A 22 8.00 6.27 2.59
N ALA A 23 6.99 5.83 1.82
CA ALA A 23 5.66 6.43 1.86
C ALA A 23 5.02 6.28 3.24
N GLY A 24 5.27 5.14 3.90
CA GLY A 24 4.85 4.84 5.26
C GLY A 24 5.45 5.72 6.34
N LEU A 25 6.37 6.64 6.03
CA LEU A 25 6.94 7.58 7.01
C LEU A 25 6.15 8.88 7.16
N PHE A 26 5.27 9.23 6.21
CA PHE A 26 4.78 10.61 6.08
C PHE A 26 3.28 10.78 6.31
N ASN A 27 2.47 9.74 6.12
CA ASN A 27 1.02 9.82 6.32
C ASN A 27 0.40 8.43 6.53
N GLU A 28 -0.83 8.42 7.03
CA GLU A 28 -1.59 7.22 7.33
C GLU A 28 -1.81 6.33 6.10
N ALA A 29 -2.17 6.89 4.93
CA ALA A 29 -2.40 6.09 3.72
C ALA A 29 -1.13 5.35 3.24
N GLY A 30 0.02 6.02 3.31
CA GLY A 30 1.33 5.41 3.03
C GLY A 30 1.65 4.33 4.04
N TRP A 31 1.37 4.57 5.32
CA TRP A 31 1.58 3.58 6.39
C TRP A 31 0.72 2.35 6.17
N THR A 32 -0.56 2.53 5.87
CA THR A 32 -1.50 1.45 5.56
C THR A 32 -1.04 0.62 4.36
N THR A 33 -0.52 1.27 3.31
CA THR A 33 0.05 0.58 2.15
C THR A 33 1.26 -0.29 2.53
N GLU A 34 2.12 0.22 3.41
CA GLU A 34 3.29 -0.51 3.92
C GLU A 34 2.87 -1.73 4.76
N GLN A 35 1.84 -1.58 5.60
CA GLN A 35 1.31 -2.66 6.44
C GLN A 35 0.55 -3.74 5.65
N MET A 36 0.01 -3.43 4.47
CA MET A 36 -0.77 -4.37 3.65
C MET A 36 0.01 -4.99 2.47
N GLY A 37 1.19 -4.46 2.13
CA GLY A 37 1.94 -4.94 0.96
C GLY A 37 3.43 -4.62 0.96
N GLY A 38 3.93 -4.00 2.03
CA GLY A 38 5.33 -3.63 2.21
C GLY A 38 6.16 -4.67 2.96
N ILE A 39 7.22 -4.19 3.60
CA ILE A 39 8.17 -5.03 4.33
C ILE A 39 7.56 -5.48 5.67
N GLY A 40 6.83 -4.60 6.35
CA GLY A 40 6.05 -4.91 7.55
C GLY A 40 5.06 -6.04 7.27
N TYR A 41 4.37 -5.98 6.13
CA TYR A 41 3.46 -7.05 5.71
C TYR A 41 4.17 -8.40 5.50
N LEU A 42 5.35 -8.42 4.87
CA LEU A 42 6.12 -9.64 4.71
C LEU A 42 6.51 -10.26 6.07
N PHE A 43 6.95 -9.44 7.03
CA PHE A 43 7.26 -9.93 8.37
C PHE A 43 6.01 -10.45 9.09
N PHE A 44 4.88 -9.76 8.95
CA PHE A 44 3.60 -10.22 9.44
C PHE A 44 3.22 -11.60 8.87
N LEU A 45 3.32 -11.80 7.55
CA LEU A 45 3.01 -13.09 6.92
C LEU A 45 3.90 -14.24 7.41
N ARG A 46 5.19 -13.96 7.66
CA ARG A 46 6.11 -14.96 8.24
C ARG A 46 5.66 -15.40 9.62
N GLN A 47 5.22 -14.47 10.46
CA GLN A 47 4.65 -14.78 11.78
C GLN A 47 3.30 -15.49 11.67
N LEU A 48 2.44 -15.04 10.77
CA LEU A 48 1.12 -15.62 10.56
C LEU A 48 1.20 -17.09 10.15
N VAL A 49 2.13 -17.47 9.27
CA VAL A 49 2.34 -18.88 8.90
C VAL A 49 2.65 -19.74 10.13
N GLN A 50 3.51 -19.26 11.03
CA GLN A 50 3.80 -19.98 12.27
C GLN A 50 2.58 -20.05 13.19
N GLN A 51 1.77 -18.99 13.25
CA GLN A 51 0.54 -18.97 14.06
C GLN A 51 -0.53 -19.92 13.51
N VAL A 52 -0.64 -20.09 12.20
CA VAL A 52 -1.60 -21.05 11.62
C VAL A 52 -1.29 -22.48 12.06
N ASP A 53 0.00 -22.85 12.10
CA ASP A 53 0.42 -24.20 12.50
C ASP A 53 0.31 -24.43 14.02
N ASN A 54 0.49 -23.38 14.84
CA ASN A 54 0.63 -23.51 16.29
C ASN A 54 -0.55 -22.95 17.11
N ASP A 55 -1.39 -22.09 16.52
CA ASP A 55 -2.51 -21.38 17.17
C ASP A 55 -3.60 -21.03 16.14
N TRP A 56 -4.21 -22.07 15.57
CA TRP A 56 -5.29 -21.89 14.60
C TRP A 56 -6.50 -21.15 15.20
N ASP A 57 -6.88 -21.45 16.44
CA ASP A 57 -8.05 -20.85 17.08
C ASP A 57 -7.88 -19.33 17.25
N GLY A 58 -6.68 -18.87 17.60
CA GLY A 58 -6.36 -17.45 17.66
C GLY A 58 -6.41 -16.77 16.29
N VAL A 59 -5.95 -17.44 15.22
CA VAL A 59 -6.08 -16.92 13.84
C VAL A 59 -7.55 -16.85 13.42
N HIS A 60 -8.30 -17.93 13.60
CA HIS A 60 -9.73 -18.02 13.26
C HIS A 60 -10.54 -16.92 13.97
N THR A 61 -10.32 -16.74 15.27
CA THR A 61 -11.00 -15.71 16.06
C THR A 61 -10.77 -14.30 15.48
N ARG A 62 -9.53 -13.97 15.12
CA ARG A 62 -9.18 -12.67 14.50
C ARG A 62 -9.86 -12.48 13.15
N LEU A 63 -9.94 -13.53 12.32
CA LEU A 63 -10.62 -13.45 11.02
C LEU A 63 -12.13 -13.25 11.17
N VAL A 64 -12.77 -13.91 12.14
CA VAL A 64 -14.20 -13.72 12.44
C VAL A 64 -14.46 -12.29 12.92
N GLN A 65 -13.64 -11.76 13.83
CA GLN A 65 -13.74 -10.38 14.31
C GLN A 65 -13.58 -9.37 13.16
N LEU A 66 -12.60 -9.60 12.28
CA LEU A 66 -12.37 -8.75 11.11
C LEU A 66 -13.57 -8.75 10.16
N ARG A 67 -14.12 -9.94 9.85
CA ARG A 67 -15.33 -10.08 9.03
C ARG A 67 -16.48 -9.28 9.63
N GLU A 68 -16.70 -9.41 10.94
CA GLU A 68 -17.77 -8.71 11.64
C GLU A 68 -17.57 -7.19 11.65
N GLN A 69 -16.34 -6.68 11.57
CA GLN A 69 -16.05 -5.25 11.48
C GLN A 69 -16.22 -4.69 10.06
N ILE A 70 -15.75 -5.42 9.04
CA ILE A 70 -15.76 -4.97 7.65
C ILE A 70 -17.13 -5.15 6.98
N VAL A 71 -17.78 -6.32 7.18
CA VAL A 71 -19.01 -6.69 6.45
C VAL A 71 -20.23 -6.07 7.14
N ARG A 72 -20.49 -4.79 6.88
CA ARG A 72 -21.61 -4.02 7.44
C ARG A 72 -22.21 -3.05 6.43
N ARG A 73 -23.52 -2.86 6.47
CA ARG A 73 -24.27 -1.98 5.54
C ARG A 73 -23.87 -0.50 5.57
N PRO A 74 -23.62 0.15 6.73
CA PRO A 74 -23.42 1.61 6.78
C PRO A 74 -22.21 2.15 6.02
N ASN A 75 -21.24 1.29 5.65
CA ASN A 75 -19.99 1.68 4.99
C ASN A 75 -19.85 1.10 3.57
N VAL A 76 -20.92 0.56 3.01
CA VAL A 76 -20.87 -0.05 1.66
C VAL A 76 -20.99 1.01 0.59
N ILE A 77 -20.03 1.03 -0.31
CA ILE A 77 -20.08 1.75 -1.59
C ILE A 77 -20.15 0.68 -2.69
N VAL A 78 -21.16 0.77 -3.55
CA VAL A 78 -21.28 -0.12 -4.71
C VAL A 78 -21.03 0.67 -5.97
N ASN A 79 -20.02 0.26 -6.75
CA ASN A 79 -19.74 0.81 -8.07
C ASN A 79 -20.17 -0.18 -9.15
N ILE A 80 -21.01 0.27 -10.09
CA ILE A 80 -21.64 -0.61 -11.10
C ILE A 80 -21.43 0.00 -12.48
N THR A 81 -20.98 -0.82 -13.42
CA THR A 81 -20.85 -0.46 -14.82
C THR A 81 -21.58 -1.52 -15.65
N ALA A 82 -22.75 -1.16 -16.19
CA ALA A 82 -23.60 -2.03 -16.97
C ALA A 82 -24.47 -1.19 -17.92
N ASP A 83 -24.97 -1.81 -18.99
CA ASP A 83 -26.03 -1.22 -19.79
C ASP A 83 -27.35 -1.17 -19.00
N SER A 84 -28.32 -0.42 -19.52
CA SER A 84 -29.59 -0.19 -18.82
C SER A 84 -30.41 -1.48 -18.62
N ALA A 85 -30.39 -2.42 -19.57
CA ALA A 85 -31.20 -3.63 -19.47
C ALA A 85 -30.61 -4.57 -18.40
N THR A 86 -29.27 -4.71 -18.40
CA THR A 86 -28.55 -5.47 -17.37
C THR A 86 -28.73 -4.85 -15.98
N TRP A 87 -28.68 -3.51 -15.87
CA TRP A 87 -28.88 -2.84 -14.58
C TRP A 87 -30.27 -3.08 -14.00
N GLN A 88 -31.32 -3.02 -14.83
CA GLN A 88 -32.69 -3.27 -14.38
C GLN A 88 -32.85 -4.69 -13.80
N GLN A 89 -32.14 -5.67 -14.36
CA GLN A 89 -32.16 -7.06 -13.87
C GLN A 89 -31.31 -7.26 -12.61
N ALA A 90 -30.14 -6.61 -12.54
CA ALA A 90 -29.18 -6.78 -11.45
C ALA A 90 -29.55 -5.99 -10.18
N ARG A 91 -30.33 -4.91 -10.32
CA ARG A 91 -30.67 -4.02 -9.20
C ARG A 91 -31.47 -4.71 -8.08
N PRO A 92 -32.59 -5.43 -8.34
CA PRO A 92 -33.35 -6.07 -7.27
C PRO A 92 -32.56 -7.08 -6.40
N PRO A 93 -31.80 -8.04 -6.96
CA PRO A 93 -31.01 -8.96 -6.13
C PRO A 93 -29.88 -8.26 -5.38
N LEU A 94 -29.31 -7.18 -5.94
CA LEU A 94 -28.32 -6.37 -5.23
C LEU A 94 -28.95 -5.65 -4.03
N GLU A 95 -30.11 -5.01 -4.20
CA GLU A 95 -30.82 -4.35 -3.09
C GLU A 95 -31.17 -5.35 -1.98
N GLN A 96 -31.60 -6.56 -2.36
CA GLN A 96 -31.85 -7.65 -1.40
C GLN A 96 -30.57 -8.06 -0.66
N PHE A 97 -29.44 -8.20 -1.36
CA PHE A 97 -28.15 -8.51 -0.75
C PHE A 97 -27.72 -7.43 0.25
N LEU A 98 -27.80 -6.15 -0.13
CA LEU A 98 -27.45 -5.02 0.72
C LEU A 98 -28.35 -4.92 1.96
N ALA A 99 -29.63 -5.27 1.82
CA ALA A 99 -30.57 -5.31 2.93
C ALA A 99 -30.26 -6.45 3.93
N ALA A 100 -29.64 -7.54 3.48
CA ALA A 100 -29.22 -8.65 4.33
C ALA A 100 -27.93 -8.36 5.13
N LEU A 101 -27.18 -7.30 4.79
CA LEU A 101 -25.97 -6.95 5.51
C LEU A 101 -26.30 -6.38 6.91
N PRO A 102 -25.47 -6.67 7.94
CA PRO A 102 -25.65 -6.14 9.28
C PRO A 102 -25.73 -4.60 9.26
N ALA A 103 -26.76 -4.04 9.90
CA ALA A 103 -26.98 -2.60 9.97
C ALA A 103 -26.25 -1.92 11.16
N SER A 104 -25.43 -2.65 11.91
CA SER A 104 -24.74 -2.12 13.08
C SER A 104 -23.75 -1.01 12.67
N LEU A 105 -23.82 0.11 13.36
CA LEU A 105 -22.80 1.15 13.27
C LEU A 105 -21.54 0.60 13.95
N GLY A 106 -20.48 0.42 13.17
CA GLY A 106 -19.15 0.20 13.75
C GLY A 106 -18.60 1.49 14.32
N GLU A 107 -17.75 1.36 15.32
CA GLU A 107 -16.91 2.49 15.73
C GLU A 107 -15.91 2.77 14.61
N VAL A 108 -15.83 4.03 14.18
CA VAL A 108 -14.77 4.48 13.30
C VAL A 108 -13.48 4.45 14.10
N GLN A 109 -12.57 3.56 13.71
CA GLN A 109 -11.25 3.47 14.32
C GLN A 109 -10.39 4.59 13.77
N VAL A 110 -9.87 5.44 14.67
CA VAL A 110 -8.84 6.42 14.33
C VAL A 110 -7.50 5.73 14.48
N TRP A 111 -6.79 5.58 13.37
CA TRP A 111 -5.49 4.93 13.40
C TRP A 111 -4.44 5.90 13.94
N GLN A 112 -3.51 5.37 14.74
CA GLN A 112 -2.35 6.12 15.21
C GLN A 112 -1.09 5.39 14.72
N PRO A 113 -0.67 5.66 13.47
CA PRO A 113 0.50 5.02 12.90
C PRO A 113 1.73 5.21 13.77
N THR A 114 2.41 4.11 14.10
CA THR A 114 3.81 4.20 14.51
C THR A 114 4.64 4.23 13.24
N TYR A 115 5.12 5.42 12.88
CA TYR A 115 5.94 5.58 11.68
C TYR A 115 7.27 4.84 11.84
N ALA A 116 7.71 4.23 10.74
CA ALA A 116 8.93 3.45 10.71
C ALA A 116 10.19 4.32 10.90
N GLN A 117 11.35 3.69 11.08
CA GLN A 117 12.61 4.41 11.27
C GLN A 117 13.01 5.15 9.97
N PRO A 118 13.43 6.41 10.05
CA PRO A 118 13.73 7.22 8.86
C PRO A 118 14.99 6.75 8.11
N PHE A 119 15.90 6.04 8.79
CA PHE A 119 17.09 5.46 8.20
C PHE A 119 17.12 3.95 8.48
N VAL A 120 17.02 3.15 7.43
CA VAL A 120 17.02 1.69 7.54
C VAL A 120 17.89 1.06 6.46
N GLY A 121 18.62 0.01 6.83
CA GLY A 121 19.26 -0.91 5.90
C GLY A 121 18.60 -2.28 6.01
N LEU A 122 18.08 -2.79 4.89
CA LEU A 122 17.53 -4.15 4.82
C LEU A 122 18.48 -5.01 3.99
N SER A 123 18.88 -6.15 4.54
CA SER A 123 19.78 -7.08 3.88
C SER A 123 19.00 -8.23 3.23
N MET A 124 19.36 -8.56 2.00
CA MET A 124 18.87 -9.72 1.29
C MET A 124 19.97 -10.27 0.36
N PRO A 125 19.97 -11.58 0.06
CA PRO A 125 20.90 -12.14 -0.91
C PRO A 125 20.56 -11.65 -2.32
N SER A 126 21.25 -10.60 -2.78
CA SER A 126 21.05 -9.99 -4.08
C SER A 126 22.37 -9.45 -4.63
N GLN A 127 22.51 -9.45 -5.95
CA GLN A 127 23.63 -8.81 -6.65
C GLN A 127 23.41 -7.31 -6.88
N VAL A 128 22.20 -6.82 -6.61
CA VAL A 128 21.81 -5.42 -6.78
C VAL A 128 21.18 -4.87 -5.50
N ASN A 129 21.35 -3.57 -5.27
CA ASN A 129 20.77 -2.85 -4.16
C ASN A 129 19.62 -1.95 -4.62
N TYR A 130 18.64 -1.76 -3.74
CA TYR A 130 17.55 -0.82 -3.93
C TYR A 130 17.69 0.30 -2.91
N VAL A 131 17.89 1.52 -3.39
CA VAL A 131 18.12 2.70 -2.55
C VAL A 131 17.05 3.73 -2.84
N GLY A 132 16.49 4.32 -1.79
CA GLY A 132 15.48 5.35 -1.89
C GLY A 132 15.68 6.42 -0.84
N LYS A 133 15.22 7.63 -1.18
CA LYS A 133 15.15 8.77 -0.27
C LYS A 133 13.86 9.51 -0.56
N ALA A 134 13.17 9.94 0.48
CA ALA A 134 11.91 10.65 0.37
C ALA A 134 11.88 11.83 1.34
N ALA A 135 11.03 12.81 1.02
CA ALA A 135 10.76 13.97 1.85
C ALA A 135 9.31 14.43 1.62
N ASN A 136 8.68 14.97 2.65
CA ASN A 136 7.39 15.63 2.52
C ASN A 136 7.60 17.10 2.13
N LEU A 137 7.39 17.43 0.85
CA LEU A 137 7.60 18.78 0.34
C LEU A 137 6.64 19.81 0.96
N TYR A 138 5.43 19.39 1.35
CA TYR A 138 4.46 20.29 1.98
C TYR A 138 4.94 20.78 3.35
N GLN A 139 5.57 19.90 4.13
CA GLN A 139 6.22 20.28 5.39
C GLN A 139 7.41 21.22 5.18
N LEU A 140 7.98 21.26 3.97
CA LEU A 140 9.04 22.18 3.57
C LEU A 140 8.51 23.49 2.96
N GLY A 141 7.19 23.74 3.02
CA GLY A 141 6.56 24.96 2.53
C GLY A 141 6.24 24.96 1.03
N TYR A 142 6.41 23.82 0.33
CA TYR A 142 5.97 23.70 -1.04
C TYR A 142 4.44 23.68 -1.11
N THR A 143 3.86 24.41 -2.07
CA THR A 143 2.43 24.34 -2.39
C THR A 143 2.27 23.62 -3.72
N LEU A 144 1.31 22.68 -3.80
CA LEU A 144 1.10 21.89 -5.00
C LEU A 144 0.84 22.79 -6.21
N HIS A 145 1.71 22.69 -7.20
CA HIS A 145 1.54 23.32 -8.50
C HIS A 145 1.80 22.28 -9.60
N GLY A 146 1.02 22.33 -10.69
CA GLY A 146 1.09 21.34 -11.78
C GLY A 146 2.45 21.25 -12.45
N SER A 147 3.27 22.30 -12.35
CA SER A 147 4.67 22.29 -12.84
C SER A 147 5.52 21.18 -12.22
N VAL A 148 5.16 20.66 -11.04
CA VAL A 148 5.88 19.54 -10.41
C VAL A 148 5.95 18.33 -11.32
N LEU A 149 4.91 18.04 -12.11
CA LEU A 149 4.87 16.91 -13.02
C LEU A 149 5.92 17.05 -14.13
N VAL A 150 6.10 18.27 -14.65
CA VAL A 150 7.10 18.60 -15.66
C VAL A 150 8.51 18.53 -15.06
N VAL A 151 8.71 19.10 -13.87
CA VAL A 151 10.00 19.07 -13.15
C VAL A 151 10.43 17.63 -12.87
N LEU A 152 9.53 16.79 -12.38
CA LEU A 152 9.82 15.38 -12.11
C LEU A 152 10.15 14.61 -13.38
N LYS A 153 9.40 14.85 -14.46
CA LYS A 153 9.70 14.24 -15.76
C LYS A 153 11.08 14.65 -16.25
N TYR A 154 11.41 15.94 -16.18
CA TYR A 154 12.71 16.47 -16.57
C TYR A 154 13.86 15.88 -15.75
N LEU A 155 13.74 15.85 -14.42
CA LEU A 155 14.74 15.25 -13.52
C LEU A 155 14.97 13.77 -13.83
N ASN A 156 13.89 13.04 -14.15
CA ASN A 156 13.97 11.63 -14.51
C ASN A 156 14.73 11.40 -15.82
N THR A 157 14.44 12.21 -16.85
CA THR A 157 15.04 12.04 -18.19
C THR A 157 16.42 12.67 -18.35
N THR A 158 16.87 13.49 -17.40
CA THR A 158 18.17 14.17 -17.45
C THR A 158 19.07 13.73 -16.30
N TRP A 159 19.00 14.41 -15.16
CA TRP A 159 19.94 14.24 -14.06
C TRP A 159 19.96 12.83 -13.47
N MET A 160 18.78 12.23 -13.21
CA MET A 160 18.71 10.86 -12.67
C MET A 160 19.30 9.85 -13.64
N TRP A 161 18.99 9.99 -14.93
CA TRP A 161 19.56 9.14 -15.96
C TRP A 161 21.09 9.26 -16.02
N GLU A 162 21.62 10.47 -16.07
CA GLU A 162 23.07 10.69 -16.17
C GLU A 162 23.82 10.24 -14.92
N GLN A 163 23.38 10.66 -13.74
CA GLN A 163 24.14 10.45 -12.51
C GLN A 163 23.96 9.05 -11.96
N VAL A 164 22.72 8.52 -11.97
CA VAL A 164 22.43 7.25 -11.32
C VAL A 164 22.62 6.08 -12.30
N ARG A 165 22.18 6.21 -13.55
CA ARG A 165 22.31 5.13 -14.54
C ARG A 165 23.65 5.17 -15.27
N VAL A 166 24.02 6.29 -15.90
CA VAL A 166 25.23 6.35 -16.75
C VAL A 166 26.51 6.32 -15.91
N LYS A 167 26.60 7.17 -14.88
CA LYS A 167 27.79 7.24 -14.01
C LYS A 167 27.76 6.22 -12.87
N GLY A 168 26.60 6.00 -12.26
CA GLY A 168 26.43 5.13 -11.10
C GLY A 168 26.25 3.64 -11.42
N GLY A 169 26.07 3.27 -12.69
CA GLY A 169 25.90 1.88 -13.12
C GLY A 169 24.58 1.22 -12.69
N ALA A 170 23.61 1.99 -12.20
CA ALA A 170 22.31 1.45 -11.80
C ALA A 170 21.42 1.15 -13.02
N THR A 171 20.63 0.08 -12.94
CA THR A 171 19.71 -0.31 -14.02
C THR A 171 18.58 0.70 -14.24
N ALA A 172 18.11 1.35 -13.18
CA ALA A 172 17.03 2.34 -13.24
C ALA A 172 17.14 3.38 -12.12
N ALA A 173 16.62 4.58 -12.37
CA ALA A 173 16.45 5.66 -11.40
C ALA A 173 15.11 6.34 -11.68
N LEU A 174 14.28 6.54 -10.65
CA LEU A 174 12.93 7.06 -10.82
C LEU A 174 12.59 8.02 -9.66
N PRO A 175 12.29 9.29 -9.92
CA PRO A 175 11.61 10.13 -8.94
C PRO A 175 10.12 9.74 -8.89
N VAL A 176 9.60 9.56 -7.69
CA VAL A 176 8.18 9.30 -7.44
C VAL A 176 7.65 10.43 -6.57
N SER A 177 6.53 11.02 -6.96
CA SER A 177 5.79 11.97 -6.13
C SER A 177 4.37 11.47 -5.92
N THR A 178 3.92 11.48 -4.68
CA THR A 178 2.54 11.22 -4.34
C THR A 178 1.98 12.48 -3.71
N ALA A 179 1.03 13.12 -4.38
CA ALA A 179 0.28 14.24 -3.82
C ALA A 179 -0.93 13.68 -3.07
N ILE A 180 -0.75 13.39 -1.78
CA ILE A 180 -1.87 13.20 -0.87
C ILE A 180 -1.93 14.48 -0.04
N GLN A 181 -2.90 15.35 -0.33
CA GLN A 181 -3.39 16.28 0.68
C GLN A 181 -4.17 15.43 1.68
N GLY A 182 -3.77 15.52 2.95
CA GLY A 182 -4.55 14.94 4.05
C GLY A 182 -5.92 15.56 4.15
#